data_AF-A0AAV7M501-F1
#
_entry.id   AF-A0AAV7M501-F1
#
_cell.length_a   1.000
_cell.length_b   1.000
_cell.length_c   1.000
_cell.angle_alpha   90.00
_cell.angle_beta   90.00
_cell.angle_gamma   90.00
#
_symmetry.space_group_name_H-M   'P 1'
#
loop_
_entity.id
_entity.type
_entity.pdbx_description
1 polymer ?
#
loop_
_entity_poly.entity_id
_entity_poly.type
_entity_poly.pdbx_seq_one_letter_code
_entity_poly.pdbx_strand_id
1 'polypeptide(L)'
;MAADVKDIKKDLGELGQRVVTLEQASDSGEEELNVHQHEVLELCNKNEELQYYLEDLENRLCRFNIRIKGVPIQVDSGKLENYVIHLFRHVTPDLADKDVVLDHTHRAGRPAKSPGMPQDIPICLHHYRQKESIMSAARGQSLRKCRLSFARYYFKRIIDSFPFRLSSSQRSFQPLGFGSFARARSP
;
A
#
# COMPACT_ATOMS: atom_id res chain seq x y z
N MET A 1 73.75 6.01 -29.43
CA MET A 1 73.47 4.58 -29.19
C MET A 1 73.63 4.16 -27.74
N ALA A 2 74.81 4.23 -27.11
CA ALA A 2 74.94 3.80 -25.70
C ALA A 2 74.21 4.70 -24.69
N ALA A 3 74.13 6.01 -24.95
CA ALA A 3 73.38 6.97 -24.13
C ALA A 3 71.86 6.74 -24.25
N ASP A 4 71.36 6.63 -25.49
CA ASP A 4 69.93 6.37 -25.75
C ASP A 4 69.45 5.06 -25.10
N VAL A 5 70.28 4.01 -25.10
CA VAL A 5 69.97 2.73 -24.43
C VAL A 5 69.90 2.90 -22.90
N LYS A 6 70.65 3.83 -22.32
CA LYS A 6 70.61 4.11 -20.88
C LYS A 6 69.34 4.88 -20.50
N ASP A 7 68.94 5.84 -21.31
CA ASP A 7 67.72 6.62 -21.09
C ASP A 7 66.47 5.75 -21.27
N ILE A 8 66.44 4.88 -22.29
CA ILE A 8 65.37 3.88 -22.47
C ILE A 8 65.25 2.95 -21.25
N LYS A 9 66.37 2.53 -20.65
CA LYS A 9 66.35 1.70 -19.44
C LYS A 9 65.78 2.43 -18.23
N LYS A 10 66.03 3.74 -18.12
CA LYS A 10 65.48 4.57 -17.06
C LYS A 10 63.98 4.73 -17.24
N ASP A 11 63.52 5.06 -18.44
CA ASP A 11 62.10 5.21 -18.76
C ASP A 11 61.34 3.89 -18.56
N LEU A 12 61.95 2.76 -18.92
CA LEU A 12 61.39 1.42 -18.68
C LEU A 12 61.24 1.13 -17.17
N GLY A 13 62.20 1.57 -16.35
CA GLY A 13 62.14 1.43 -14.90
C GLY A 13 61.04 2.31 -14.27
N GLU A 14 60.92 3.55 -14.70
CA GLU A 14 59.86 4.47 -14.26
C GLU A 14 58.47 3.98 -14.70
N LEU A 15 58.35 3.46 -15.92
CA LEU A 15 57.11 2.84 -16.40
C LEU A 15 56.76 1.60 -15.59
N GLY A 16 57.75 0.75 -15.27
CA GLY A 16 57.55 -0.42 -14.41
C GLY A 16 57.02 -0.05 -13.03
N GLN A 17 57.55 1.01 -12.41
CA GLN A 17 57.05 1.51 -11.13
C GLN A 17 55.60 2.02 -11.23
N ARG A 18 55.28 2.77 -12.28
CA ARG A 18 53.91 3.27 -12.51
C ARG A 18 52.91 2.13 -12.72
N VAL A 19 53.31 1.08 -13.43
CA VAL A 19 52.47 -0.11 -13.63
C VAL A 19 52.18 -0.77 -12.29
N VAL A 20 53.20 -0.99 -11.45
CA VAL A 20 53.01 -1.55 -10.10
C VAL A 20 52.07 -0.70 -9.24
N THR A 21 52.22 0.62 -9.25
CA THR A 21 51.32 1.50 -8.49
C THR A 21 49.87 1.43 -9.00
N LEU A 22 49.69 1.33 -10.32
CA LEU A 22 48.35 1.18 -10.91
C LEU A 22 47.72 -0.17 -10.59
N GLU A 23 48.49 -1.26 -10.62
CA GLU A 23 48.04 -2.59 -10.23
C GLU A 23 47.59 -2.59 -8.76
N GLN A 24 48.41 -2.07 -7.84
CA GLN A 24 48.06 -1.96 -6.41
C GLN A 24 46.80 -1.12 -6.16
N ALA A 25 46.66 0.00 -6.88
CA ALA A 25 45.47 0.83 -6.79
C ALA A 25 44.23 0.13 -7.37
N SER A 26 44.39 -0.66 -8.43
CA SER A 26 43.32 -1.48 -9.02
C SER A 26 42.86 -2.56 -8.05
N ASP A 27 43.80 -3.31 -7.47
CA ASP A 27 43.51 -4.37 -6.49
C ASP A 27 42.77 -3.80 -5.27
N SER A 28 43.26 -2.68 -4.74
CA SER A 28 42.61 -1.99 -3.62
C SER A 28 41.19 -1.52 -3.99
N GLY A 29 41.01 -1.00 -5.21
CA GLY A 29 39.70 -0.57 -5.70
C GLY A 29 38.72 -1.72 -5.90
N GLU A 30 39.20 -2.88 -6.36
CA GLU A 30 38.38 -4.09 -6.48
C GLU A 30 37.94 -4.63 -5.12
N GLU A 31 38.83 -4.60 -4.12
CA GLU A 31 38.50 -4.97 -2.74
C GLU A 31 37.42 -4.05 -2.15
N GLU A 32 37.58 -2.73 -2.26
CA GLU A 32 36.59 -1.76 -1.79
C GLU A 32 35.24 -1.93 -2.50
N LEU A 33 35.26 -2.16 -3.81
CA LEU A 33 34.05 -2.35 -4.62
C LEU A 33 33.31 -3.63 -4.20
N ASN A 34 34.02 -4.72 -3.92
CA ASN A 34 33.41 -5.96 -3.42
C ASN A 34 32.79 -5.76 -2.03
N VAL A 35 33.45 -5.03 -1.13
CA VAL A 35 32.89 -4.69 0.19
C VAL A 35 31.61 -3.87 0.03
N HIS A 36 31.63 -2.83 -0.79
CA HIS A 36 30.44 -2.01 -1.02
C HIS A 36 29.29 -2.78 -1.69
N GLN A 37 29.59 -3.69 -2.62
CA GLN A 37 28.57 -4.56 -3.21
C GLN A 37 27.89 -5.42 -2.13
N HIS A 38 28.68 -5.98 -1.22
CA HIS A 38 28.16 -6.77 -0.10
C HIS A 38 27.28 -5.91 0.83
N GLU A 39 27.74 -4.72 1.20
CA GLU A 39 26.99 -3.78 2.04
C GLU A 39 25.66 -3.37 1.38
N VAL A 40 25.66 -3.09 0.08
CA VAL A 40 24.45 -2.75 -0.67
C VAL A 40 23.45 -3.90 -0.64
N LEU A 41 23.91 -5.14 -0.86
CA LEU A 41 23.05 -6.32 -0.79
C LEU A 41 22.46 -6.51 0.61
N GLU A 42 23.27 -6.35 1.66
CA GLU A 42 22.78 -6.41 3.03
C GLU A 42 21.74 -5.33 3.33
N LEU A 43 21.97 -4.10 2.88
CA LEU A 43 21.05 -2.99 3.08
C LEU A 43 19.74 -3.21 2.32
N CYS A 44 19.80 -3.76 1.11
CA CYS A 44 18.62 -4.18 0.35
C CYS A 44 17.80 -5.20 1.14
N ASN A 45 18.43 -6.26 1.66
CA ASN A 45 17.76 -7.29 2.44
C ASN A 45 17.10 -6.72 3.71
N LYS A 46 17.84 -5.90 4.48
CA LYS A 46 17.31 -5.24 5.69
C LYS A 46 16.13 -4.32 5.36
N ASN A 47 16.20 -3.61 4.24
CA ASN A 47 15.11 -2.74 3.80
C ASN A 47 13.86 -3.55 3.42
N GLU A 48 14.02 -4.69 2.73
CA GLU A 48 12.91 -5.59 2.45
C GLU A 48 12.26 -6.12 3.73
N GLU A 49 13.06 -6.60 4.70
CA GLU A 49 12.56 -7.07 6.00
C GLU A 49 11.77 -6.00 6.75
N LEU A 50 12.30 -4.78 6.82
CA LEU A 50 11.64 -3.65 7.46
C LEU A 50 10.33 -3.30 6.75
N GLN A 51 10.30 -3.38 5.42
CA GLN A 51 9.09 -3.13 4.66
C GLN A 51 8.01 -4.18 4.94
N TYR A 52 8.36 -5.46 5.04
CA TYR A 52 7.42 -6.51 5.43
C TYR A 52 6.89 -6.31 6.85
N TYR A 53 7.76 -5.92 7.79
CA TYR A 53 7.36 -5.64 9.15
C TYR A 53 6.41 -4.43 9.25
N LEU A 54 6.71 -3.35 8.53
CA LEU A 54 5.83 -2.18 8.44
C LEU A 54 4.48 -2.55 7.84
N GLU A 55 4.45 -3.37 6.78
CA GLU A 55 3.21 -3.83 6.17
C GLU A 55 2.34 -4.63 7.16
N ASP A 56 2.94 -5.57 7.89
CA ASP A 56 2.24 -6.35 8.93
C ASP A 56 1.70 -5.46 10.07
N LEU A 57 2.49 -4.48 10.53
CA LEU A 57 2.02 -3.50 11.52
C LEU A 57 0.87 -2.65 10.99
N GLU A 58 0.98 -2.09 9.79
CA GLU A 58 -0.08 -1.29 9.18
C GLU A 58 -1.37 -2.10 9.02
N ASN A 59 -1.26 -3.39 8.70
CA ASN A 59 -2.41 -4.29 8.63
C ASN A 59 -3.09 -4.49 9.98
N ARG A 60 -2.31 -4.75 11.02
CA ARG A 60 -2.86 -4.91 12.37
C ARG A 60 -3.56 -3.63 12.84
N LEU A 61 -2.97 -2.48 12.55
CA LEU A 61 -3.55 -1.17 12.86
C LEU A 61 -4.79 -0.83 12.03
N CYS A 62 -4.84 -1.24 10.75
CA CYS A 62 -5.96 -0.96 9.86
C CYS A 62 -7.07 -2.02 9.90
N ARG A 63 -6.90 -3.13 10.62
CA ARG A 63 -7.85 -4.26 10.61
C ARG A 63 -9.27 -3.87 11.00
N PHE A 64 -9.41 -2.89 11.89
CA PHE A 64 -10.68 -2.35 12.38
C PHE A 64 -11.21 -1.19 11.53
N ASN A 65 -10.42 -0.72 10.57
CA ASN A 65 -10.70 0.48 9.83
C ASN A 65 -11.51 0.17 8.57
N ILE A 66 -12.61 0.88 8.39
CA ILE A 66 -13.39 0.87 7.16
C ILE A 66 -13.48 2.28 6.60
N ARG A 67 -13.81 2.37 5.32
CA ARG A 67 -13.93 3.64 4.63
C ARG A 67 -15.23 3.70 3.85
N ILE A 68 -16.02 4.72 4.12
CA ILE A 68 -17.27 4.99 3.41
C ILE A 68 -17.01 6.04 2.34
N LYS A 69 -17.47 5.76 1.12
CA LYS A 69 -17.37 6.66 -0.03
C LYS A 69 -18.74 7.17 -0.43
N GLY A 70 -18.80 8.44 -0.84
CA GLY A 70 -20.00 9.03 -1.42
C GLY A 70 -20.92 9.73 -0.42
N VAL A 71 -20.52 9.89 0.84
CA VAL A 71 -21.31 10.66 1.82
C VAL A 71 -21.17 12.15 1.52
N PRO A 72 -22.25 12.86 1.18
CA PRO A 72 -22.21 14.27 0.80
C PRO A 72 -21.66 15.15 1.94
N ILE A 73 -21.04 16.27 1.57
CA ILE A 73 -20.38 17.19 2.52
C ILE A 73 -21.38 17.80 3.51
N GLN A 74 -22.64 17.96 3.09
CA GLN A 74 -23.74 18.55 3.86
C GLN A 74 -24.10 17.77 5.13
N VAL A 75 -23.60 16.54 5.30
CA VAL A 75 -23.70 15.84 6.58
C VAL A 75 -22.67 16.44 7.53
N ASP A 76 -23.13 17.27 8.47
CA ASP A 76 -22.30 17.93 9.47
C ASP A 76 -21.45 16.93 10.26
N SER A 77 -20.21 17.32 10.56
CA SER A 77 -19.28 16.49 11.34
C SER A 77 -19.82 16.12 12.72
N GLY A 78 -20.59 17.00 13.36
CA GLY A 78 -21.20 16.73 14.67
C GLY A 78 -22.33 15.69 14.65
N LYS A 79 -22.86 15.33 13.47
CA LYS A 79 -23.91 14.29 13.31
C LYS A 79 -23.39 13.06 12.57
N LEU A 80 -22.11 13.06 12.22
CA LEU A 80 -21.55 12.07 11.32
C LEU A 80 -21.52 10.67 11.94
N GLU A 81 -21.14 10.57 13.21
CA GLU A 81 -21.15 9.32 13.98
C GLU A 81 -22.55 8.69 14.01
N ASN A 82 -23.56 9.48 14.39
CA ASN A 82 -24.96 9.01 14.40
C ASN A 82 -25.41 8.54 13.01
N TYR A 83 -25.08 9.31 11.96
CA TYR A 83 -25.38 8.93 10.58
C TYR A 83 -24.75 7.58 10.21
N VAL A 84 -23.48 7.37 10.56
CA VAL A 84 -22.74 6.14 10.32
C VAL A 84 -23.34 4.96 11.08
N ILE A 85 -23.70 5.13 12.36
CA ILE A 85 -24.34 4.08 13.16
C ILE A 85 -25.68 3.68 12.55
N HIS A 86 -26.52 4.65 12.18
CA HIS A 86 -27.79 4.38 11.49
C HIS A 86 -27.59 3.67 10.16
N LEU A 87 -26.56 4.05 9.40
CA LEU A 87 -26.19 3.38 8.16
C LEU A 87 -25.82 1.92 8.41
N PHE A 88 -25.00 1.61 9.41
CA PHE A 88 -24.59 0.24 9.69
C PHE A 88 -25.75 -0.65 10.14
N ARG A 89 -26.67 -0.12 10.95
CA ARG A 89 -27.92 -0.81 11.32
C ARG A 89 -28.81 -1.09 10.12
N HIS A 90 -28.84 -0.17 9.16
CA HIS A 90 -29.60 -0.36 7.92
C HIS A 90 -28.98 -1.40 6.98
N VAL A 91 -27.65 -1.36 6.82
CA VAL A 91 -26.91 -2.32 5.97
C VAL A 91 -26.91 -3.72 6.60
N THR A 92 -26.84 -3.79 7.93
CA THR A 92 -26.76 -5.05 8.68
C THR A 92 -27.85 -5.09 9.75
N PRO A 93 -29.04 -5.63 9.42
CA PRO A 93 -30.16 -5.71 10.37
C PRO A 93 -29.81 -6.44 11.66
N ASP A 94 -28.91 -7.43 11.59
CA ASP A 94 -28.42 -8.19 12.76
C ASP A 94 -27.63 -7.34 13.77
N LEU A 95 -27.26 -6.11 13.39
CA LEU A 95 -26.65 -5.11 14.27
C LEU A 95 -27.65 -4.09 14.82
N ALA A 96 -28.94 -4.16 14.44
CA ALA A 96 -29.95 -3.20 14.91
C ALA A 96 -30.10 -3.20 16.44
N ASP A 97 -30.04 -4.38 17.05
CA ASP A 97 -30.19 -4.57 18.50
C ASP A 97 -28.84 -4.52 19.26
N LYS A 98 -27.73 -4.29 18.56
CA LYS A 98 -26.39 -4.24 19.16
C LYS A 98 -25.88 -2.80 19.26
N ASP A 99 -25.10 -2.55 20.31
CA ASP A 99 -24.36 -1.31 20.44
C ASP A 99 -23.18 -1.31 19.46
N VAL A 100 -23.28 -0.44 18.46
CA VAL A 100 -22.20 -0.15 17.51
C VAL A 100 -21.35 0.94 18.12
N VAL A 101 -20.14 0.59 18.53
CA VAL A 101 -19.17 1.52 19.13
C VAL A 101 -18.09 1.85 18.11
N LEU A 102 -17.91 3.14 17.85
CA LEU A 102 -16.88 3.67 16.95
C LEU A 102 -15.78 4.31 17.80
N ASP A 103 -14.52 3.95 17.55
CA ASP A 103 -13.40 4.59 18.26
C ASP A 103 -13.10 5.97 17.66
N HIS A 104 -13.23 6.09 16.34
CA HIS A 104 -13.09 7.36 15.64
C HIS A 104 -13.87 7.37 14.32
N THR A 105 -14.45 8.52 14.02
CA THR A 105 -15.14 8.80 12.76
C THR A 105 -14.85 10.23 12.35
N HIS A 106 -14.28 10.41 11.16
CA HIS A 106 -13.98 11.75 10.64
C HIS A 106 -14.01 11.77 9.12
N ARG A 107 -14.07 12.96 8.54
CA ARG A 107 -13.86 13.13 7.09
C ARG A 107 -12.37 13.15 6.81
N ALA A 108 -11.94 12.50 5.73
CA ALA A 108 -10.55 12.51 5.32
C ALA A 108 -10.09 13.95 5.06
N GLY A 109 -9.01 14.39 5.72
CA GLY A 109 -8.49 15.76 5.63
C GLY A 109 -7.86 16.13 4.27
N ARG A 110 -7.91 15.26 3.26
CA ARG A 110 -7.46 15.62 1.91
C ARG A 110 -8.49 16.55 1.25
N PRO A 111 -8.05 17.60 0.53
CA PRO A 111 -8.95 18.42 -0.25
C PRO A 111 -9.77 17.54 -1.21
N ALA A 112 -11.05 17.85 -1.35
CA ALA A 112 -11.91 17.14 -2.29
C ALA A 112 -11.27 17.20 -3.69
N LYS A 113 -11.33 16.08 -4.44
CA LYS A 113 -10.72 16.00 -5.78
C LYS A 113 -11.23 17.08 -6.73
N SER A 114 -12.47 17.53 -6.50
CA SER A 114 -13.07 18.68 -7.18
C SER A 114 -14.09 19.33 -6.23
N PRO A 115 -14.45 20.60 -6.46
CA PRO A 115 -15.52 21.25 -5.71
C PRO A 115 -16.80 20.42 -5.76
N GLY A 116 -17.42 20.20 -4.60
CA GLY A 116 -18.67 19.43 -4.48
C GLY A 116 -18.53 17.91 -4.50
N MET A 117 -17.34 17.33 -4.69
CA MET A 117 -17.16 15.88 -4.56
C MET A 117 -17.21 15.42 -3.09
N PRO A 118 -17.92 14.33 -2.77
CA PRO A 118 -17.95 13.80 -1.42
C PRO A 118 -16.57 13.31 -0.98
N GLN A 119 -16.17 13.66 0.24
CA GLN A 119 -14.95 13.15 0.87
C GLN A 119 -15.18 11.75 1.44
N ASP A 120 -14.11 10.95 1.41
CA ASP A 120 -14.08 9.64 2.07
C ASP A 120 -14.18 9.82 3.59
N ILE A 121 -14.84 8.87 4.25
CA ILE A 121 -15.03 8.85 5.71
C ILE A 121 -14.32 7.62 6.27
N PRO A 122 -13.08 7.74 6.75
CA PRO A 122 -12.44 6.71 7.55
C PRO A 122 -13.12 6.56 8.91
N ILE A 123 -13.31 5.30 9.31
CA ILE A 123 -13.98 4.91 10.55
C ILE A 123 -13.18 3.75 11.15
N CYS A 124 -13.00 3.75 12.46
CA CYS A 124 -12.54 2.58 13.21
C CYS A 124 -13.66 2.07 14.09
N LEU A 125 -13.93 0.77 13.99
CA LEU A 125 -14.86 0.08 14.87
C LEU A 125 -14.11 -0.50 16.06
N HIS A 126 -14.71 -0.39 17.24
CA HIS A 126 -14.15 -0.98 18.44
C HIS A 126 -14.04 -2.52 18.32
N HIS A 127 -15.01 -3.16 17.66
CA HIS A 127 -15.10 -4.62 17.58
C HIS A 127 -14.87 -5.14 16.16
N TYR A 128 -13.86 -6.01 16.00
CA TYR A 128 -13.51 -6.62 14.72
C TYR A 128 -14.66 -7.43 14.09
N ARG A 129 -15.41 -8.17 14.91
CA ARG A 129 -16.55 -8.97 14.43
C ARG A 129 -17.66 -8.11 13.82
N GLN A 130 -17.90 -6.92 14.39
CA GLN A 130 -18.88 -5.97 13.85
C GLN A 130 -18.41 -5.45 12.48
N LYS A 131 -17.13 -5.09 12.36
CA LYS A 131 -16.51 -4.70 11.08
C LYS A 131 -16.70 -5.76 9.99
N GLU A 132 -16.38 -7.03 10.29
CA GLU A 132 -16.51 -8.12 9.31
C GLU A 132 -17.98 -8.37 8.93
N SER A 133 -18.90 -8.32 9.89
CA SER A 133 -20.33 -8.46 9.62
C SER A 133 -20.84 -7.35 8.69
N ILE A 134 -20.47 -6.09 8.95
CA ILE A 134 -20.83 -4.93 8.12
C ILE A 134 -20.24 -5.09 6.72
N MET A 135 -18.96 -5.47 6.61
CA MET A 135 -18.29 -5.65 5.32
C MET A 135 -18.90 -6.80 4.51
N SER A 136 -19.25 -7.91 5.15
CA SER A 136 -19.92 -9.04 4.52
C SER A 136 -21.30 -8.64 3.98
N ALA A 137 -22.10 -7.98 4.82
CA ALA A 137 -23.42 -7.47 4.44
C ALA A 137 -23.33 -6.45 3.29
N ALA A 138 -22.36 -5.54 3.34
CA ALA A 138 -22.12 -4.54 2.30
C ALA A 138 -21.68 -5.14 0.96
N ARG A 139 -21.03 -6.31 0.96
CA ARG A 139 -20.66 -7.06 -0.26
C ARG A 139 -21.85 -7.84 -0.82
N GLY A 140 -22.68 -8.43 0.05
CA GLY A 140 -23.84 -9.23 -0.33
C GLY A 140 -25.03 -8.40 -0.82
N GLN A 141 -25.22 -7.20 -0.27
CA GLN A 141 -26.24 -6.28 -0.77
C GLN A 141 -25.74 -5.55 -2.01
N SER A 142 -26.55 -5.55 -3.09
CA SER A 142 -26.34 -4.60 -4.18
C SER A 142 -26.66 -3.20 -3.65
N LEU A 143 -25.63 -2.48 -3.18
CA LEU A 143 -25.70 -1.14 -2.58
C LEU A 143 -26.41 -0.08 -3.45
N ARG A 144 -26.80 -0.44 -4.68
CA ARG A 144 -27.62 0.37 -5.60
C ARG A 144 -29.04 0.66 -5.07
N LYS A 145 -29.49 0.05 -3.98
CA LYS A 145 -30.86 0.25 -3.42
C LYS A 145 -30.94 0.69 -1.95
N CYS A 146 -29.83 1.04 -1.29
CA CYS A 146 -29.88 1.54 0.09
C CYS A 146 -30.28 3.02 0.11
N ARG A 147 -31.57 3.29 -0.09
CA ARG A 147 -32.17 4.59 0.15
C ARG A 147 -32.42 4.71 1.65
N LEU A 148 -31.46 5.28 2.38
CA LEU A 148 -31.67 5.64 3.78
C LEU A 148 -32.84 6.62 3.86
N SER A 149 -33.87 6.27 4.62
CA SER A 149 -35.11 7.04 4.77
C SER A 149 -34.90 8.40 5.42
N PHE A 150 -33.81 8.59 6.17
CA PHE A 150 -33.55 9.80 6.95
C PHE A 150 -32.79 10.89 6.19
N ALA A 151 -32.16 10.57 5.05
CA ALA A 151 -31.52 11.56 4.21
C ALA A 151 -31.46 11.06 2.76
N ARG A 152 -31.82 11.89 1.78
CA ARG A 152 -31.75 11.60 0.33
C ARG A 152 -30.31 11.46 -0.20
N TYR A 153 -29.39 10.97 0.63
CA TYR A 153 -27.97 10.86 0.33
C TYR A 153 -27.61 9.42 0.03
N TYR A 154 -27.11 9.20 -1.17
CA TYR A 154 -26.60 7.91 -1.61
C TYR A 154 -25.12 7.82 -1.24
N PHE A 155 -24.75 6.91 -0.34
CA PHE A 155 -23.35 6.49 -0.25
C PHE A 155 -23.07 5.50 -1.38
N LYS A 156 -21.87 5.56 -1.95
CA LYS A 156 -21.50 4.81 -3.15
C LYS A 156 -20.97 3.42 -2.81
N ARG A 157 -20.18 3.32 -1.73
CA ARG A 157 -19.49 2.08 -1.35
C ARG A 157 -18.93 2.13 0.06
N ILE A 158 -18.97 1.00 0.77
CA ILE A 158 -18.14 0.73 1.95
C ILE A 158 -16.97 -0.13 1.49
N ILE A 159 -15.75 0.25 1.83
CA ILE A 159 -14.54 -0.51 1.53
C ILE A 159 -13.72 -0.73 2.78
N ASP A 160 -12.93 -1.79 2.76
CA ASP A 160 -11.92 -2.02 3.78
C ASP A 160 -10.80 -0.98 3.65
N SER A 161 -10.19 -0.60 4.76
CA SER A 161 -8.99 0.22 4.74
C SER A 161 -7.77 -0.67 4.75
N PHE A 162 -7.05 -0.72 3.63
CA PHE A 162 -5.78 -1.43 3.51
C PHE A 162 -4.62 -0.45 3.36
N PRO A 163 -3.42 -0.82 3.82
CA PRO A 163 -2.21 -0.11 3.44
C PRO A 163 -2.04 -0.12 1.92
N PHE A 164 -1.32 0.89 1.41
CA PHE A 164 -1.21 1.12 -0.03
C PHE A 164 -0.67 -0.10 -0.78
N ARG A 165 0.33 -0.78 -0.21
CA ARG A 165 1.03 -1.89 -0.83
C ARG A 165 0.12 -3.11 -1.02
N LEU A 166 -0.63 -3.49 0.02
CA LEU A 166 -1.65 -4.54 -0.10
C LEU A 166 -2.80 -4.16 -1.02
N SER A 167 -3.22 -2.89 -1.00
CA SER A 167 -4.26 -2.43 -1.92
C SER A 167 -3.83 -2.56 -3.38
N SER A 168 -2.53 -2.46 -3.65
CA SER A 168 -1.93 -2.67 -4.97
C SER A 168 -1.83 -4.17 -5.28
N SER A 169 -1.34 -4.99 -4.33
CA SER A 169 -1.24 -6.44 -4.47
C SER A 169 -2.59 -7.11 -4.75
N GLN A 170 -3.64 -6.72 -4.03
CA GLN A 170 -5.01 -7.21 -4.26
C GLN A 170 -5.56 -6.84 -5.64
N ARG A 171 -5.15 -5.69 -6.21
CA ARG A 171 -5.56 -5.29 -7.56
C ARG A 171 -4.79 -6.03 -8.64
N SER A 172 -3.53 -6.37 -8.38
CA SER A 172 -2.72 -7.19 -9.28
C SER A 172 -3.04 -8.67 -9.20
N PHE A 173 -3.85 -9.10 -8.23
CA PHE A 173 -4.29 -10.48 -8.12
C PHE A 173 -5.16 -10.85 -9.33
N GLN A 174 -4.62 -11.64 -10.24
CA GLN A 174 -5.41 -12.26 -11.29
C GLN A 174 -6.21 -13.42 -10.68
N PRO A 175 -7.48 -13.64 -11.08
CA PRO A 175 -8.17 -14.84 -10.69
C PRO A 175 -7.32 -16.03 -11.15
N LEU A 176 -7.05 -16.96 -10.24
CA LEU A 176 -6.45 -18.25 -10.59
C LEU A 176 -7.33 -18.82 -11.71
N GLY A 177 -6.79 -18.85 -12.93
CA GLY A 177 -7.56 -19.19 -14.11
C GLY A 177 -8.21 -20.55 -13.89
N PHE A 178 -9.54 -20.58 -13.84
CA PHE A 178 -10.21 -21.76 -14.36
C PHE A 178 -9.77 -21.83 -15.80
N GLY A 179 -8.98 -22.86 -16.12
CA GLY A 179 -8.52 -23.15 -17.47
C GLY A 179 -9.66 -22.89 -18.45
N SER A 180 -9.30 -22.24 -19.54
CA SER A 180 -10.09 -21.97 -20.72
C SER A 180 -11.02 -23.14 -21.11
N PHE A 181 -12.22 -23.21 -20.52
CA PHE A 181 -13.37 -23.80 -21.17
C PHE A 181 -13.95 -22.72 -22.07
N ALA A 182 -13.22 -22.46 -23.16
CA ALA A 182 -13.80 -21.85 -24.33
C ALA A 182 -15.05 -22.67 -24.67
N ARG A 183 -16.23 -22.03 -24.64
CA ARG A 183 -17.44 -22.62 -25.19
C ARG A 183 -17.15 -22.93 -26.65
N ALA A 184 -16.93 -24.20 -26.95
CA ALA A 184 -17.03 -24.71 -28.30
C ALA A 184 -18.46 -24.41 -28.77
N ARG A 185 -18.62 -23.35 -29.57
CA ARG A 185 -19.78 -23.24 -30.45
C ARG A 185 -19.62 -24.38 -31.44
N SER A 186 -20.45 -25.40 -31.28
CA SER A 186 -20.60 -26.45 -32.29
C SER A 186 -21.37 -25.87 -33.48
N PRO A 187 -21.06 -26.32 -34.72
CA PRO A 187 -21.58 -25.75 -35.96
C PRO A 187 -23.10 -25.85 -36.13
#